data_AF-A0AAE0YGH2-F1
#
_entry.id   AF-A0AAE0YGH2-F1
#
_cell.length_a   1.000
_cell.length_b   1.000
_cell.length_c   1.000
_cell.angle_alpha   90.00
_cell.angle_beta   90.00
_cell.angle_gamma   90.00
#
_symmetry.space_group_name_H-M   'P 1'
#
loop_
_entity.id
_entity.type
_entity.pdbx_description
1 polymer ?
#
loop_
_entity_poly.entity_id
_entity_poly.type
_entity_poly.pdbx_seq_one_letter_code
_entity_poly.pdbx_strand_id
1 'polypeptide(L)'
;MNPAMMGKNNVCNLPVSYTNVQQQISLPNDNISVPALPTTKTVKLDTPLSKLKETIPTANDWLEHSHQLLSKDALDAEDWISWAAYNAVKFGQVAAITPSMKFPLFREPAHSPMMIYHGMNVIIAVSNFLNPGQTPIMTVDQPLFTLAKKIQWKFPDTHGENKFVVMLGAMHTEKMVLEMLGDWLEGSGLTTALTAG
;
A
#
# COMPACT_ATOMS: atom_id res chain seq x y z
N MET A 1 -12.37 49.59 -21.68
CA MET A 1 -11.47 48.52 -21.17
C MET A 1 -11.62 48.49 -19.65
N ASN A 2 -12.17 47.42 -19.08
CA ASN A 2 -12.24 47.23 -17.63
C ASN A 2 -12.24 45.71 -17.35
N PRO A 3 -11.15 45.12 -16.82
CA PRO A 3 -11.05 43.68 -16.59
C PRO A 3 -11.36 43.38 -15.12
N ALA A 4 -12.59 43.01 -14.81
CA ALA A 4 -12.95 42.48 -13.49
C ALA A 4 -14.19 41.58 -13.58
N MET A 5 -14.10 40.52 -14.38
CA MET A 5 -15.01 39.36 -14.30
C MET A 5 -14.15 38.14 -13.96
N MET A 6 -13.53 38.16 -12.78
CA MET A 6 -12.87 36.98 -12.23
C MET A 6 -13.94 36.15 -11.54
N GLY A 7 -14.24 34.99 -12.12
CA GLY A 7 -15.21 34.04 -11.58
C GLY A 7 -14.93 33.74 -10.11
N LYS A 8 -15.93 33.93 -9.26
CA LYS A 8 -15.88 33.47 -7.87
C LYS A 8 -15.84 31.94 -7.91
N ASN A 9 -14.66 31.37 -7.70
CA ASN A 9 -14.53 29.95 -7.40
C ASN A 9 -15.23 29.71 -6.06
N ASN A 10 -16.47 29.21 -6.09
CA ASN A 10 -17.14 28.70 -4.90
C ASN A 10 -16.38 27.45 -4.44
N VAL A 11 -15.45 27.65 -3.51
CA VAL A 11 -14.85 26.54 -2.77
C VAL A 11 -15.98 25.90 -1.97
N CYS A 12 -16.46 24.74 -2.41
CA CYS A 12 -17.42 23.97 -1.63
C CYS A 12 -16.75 23.64 -0.29
N ASN A 13 -17.40 24.01 0.81
CA ASN A 13 -16.96 23.59 2.12
C ASN A 13 -16.97 22.06 2.15
N LEU A 14 -15.86 21.46 2.58
CA LEU A 14 -15.79 20.02 2.77
C LEU A 14 -16.89 19.59 3.75
N PRO A 15 -17.50 18.41 3.55
CA PRO A 15 -18.46 17.85 4.51
C PRO A 15 -17.92 17.89 5.94
N VAL A 16 -18.79 18.13 6.92
CA VAL A 16 -18.40 18.24 8.34
C VAL A 16 -17.64 17.00 8.83
N SER A 17 -17.90 15.83 8.23
CA SER A 17 -17.18 14.59 8.48
C SER A 17 -15.70 14.63 8.13
N TYR A 18 -15.20 15.64 7.41
CA TYR A 18 -13.77 15.83 7.10
C TYR A 18 -13.08 16.83 8.03
N THR A 19 -13.84 17.71 8.69
CA THR A 19 -13.30 18.75 9.58
C THR A 19 -13.53 18.45 11.05
N ASN A 20 -14.47 17.55 11.37
CA ASN A 20 -14.79 17.17 12.74
C ASN A 20 -14.12 15.85 13.11
N VAL A 21 -12.89 15.95 13.62
CA VAL A 21 -12.17 14.84 14.26
C VAL A 21 -12.81 14.60 15.62
N GLN A 22 -13.41 13.43 15.83
CA GLN A 22 -14.02 13.07 17.12
C GLN A 22 -13.00 13.24 18.26
N GLN A 23 -13.30 14.15 19.19
CA GLN A 23 -12.33 14.66 20.18
C GLN A 23 -11.96 13.69 21.31
N GLN A 24 -12.50 12.47 21.34
CA GLN A 24 -12.40 11.59 22.50
C GLN A 24 -11.86 10.21 22.13
N ILE A 25 -10.57 10.13 21.87
CA ILE A 25 -9.84 8.85 21.82
C ILE A 25 -8.61 8.96 22.71
N SER A 26 -8.78 8.62 23.97
CA SER A 26 -7.66 8.40 24.88
C SER A 26 -7.16 6.97 24.69
N LEU A 27 -5.99 6.77 24.05
CA LEU A 27 -5.30 5.49 24.14
C LEU A 27 -4.89 5.26 25.61
N PRO A 28 -5.22 4.12 26.26
CA PRO A 28 -4.75 3.85 27.61
C PRO A 28 -3.22 3.72 27.64
N ASN A 29 -2.60 4.12 28.76
CA ASN A 29 -1.22 3.78 29.08
C ASN A 29 -1.06 2.25 29.11
N ASP A 30 -0.08 1.77 28.35
CA ASP A 30 0.64 0.47 28.29
C ASP A 30 -0.10 -0.88 28.48
N ASN A 31 -1.34 -0.93 28.96
CA ASN A 31 -2.12 -2.15 29.15
C ASN A 31 -3.09 -2.39 27.98
N ILE A 32 -2.57 -2.41 26.75
CA ILE A 32 -3.36 -2.83 25.59
C ILE A 32 -3.28 -4.35 25.52
N SER A 33 -4.42 -5.02 25.72
CA SER A 33 -4.53 -6.46 25.55
C SER A 33 -4.41 -6.78 24.06
N VAL A 34 -3.24 -7.27 23.66
CA VAL A 34 -3.03 -7.81 22.32
C VAL A 34 -3.89 -9.06 22.20
N PRO A 35 -4.81 -9.15 21.21
CA PRO A 35 -5.56 -10.36 20.96
C PRO A 35 -4.58 -11.52 20.78
N ALA A 36 -4.74 -12.59 21.56
CA ALA A 36 -3.90 -13.76 21.41
C ALA A 36 -4.03 -14.25 19.96
N LEU A 37 -2.90 -14.38 19.25
CA LEU A 37 -2.88 -15.06 17.96
C LEU A 37 -3.52 -16.43 18.21
N PRO A 38 -4.56 -16.84 17.48
CA PRO A 38 -5.04 -18.21 17.59
C PRO A 38 -3.90 -19.12 17.13
N THR A 39 -3.11 -19.64 18.07
CA THR A 39 -1.88 -20.42 17.82
C THR A 39 -2.14 -21.76 17.14
N THR A 40 -3.37 -22.01 16.70
CA THR A 40 -3.80 -23.30 16.15
C THR A 40 -5.01 -23.11 15.23
N LYS A 41 -4.87 -22.27 14.21
CA LYS A 41 -5.58 -22.52 12.96
C LYS A 41 -4.55 -22.40 11.88
N THR A 42 -4.18 -23.54 11.28
CA THR A 42 -3.63 -23.53 9.93
C THR A 42 -4.49 -22.55 9.14
N VAL A 43 -3.89 -21.46 8.67
CA VAL A 43 -4.54 -20.59 7.69
C VAL A 43 -4.83 -21.53 6.53
N LYS A 44 -6.07 -22.01 6.42
CA LYS A 44 -6.51 -22.66 5.21
C LYS A 44 -6.38 -21.57 4.17
N LEU A 45 -5.41 -21.73 3.28
CA LEU A 45 -5.30 -20.90 2.12
C LEU A 45 -6.65 -21.09 1.38
N ASP A 46 -7.52 -20.08 1.44
CA ASP A 46 -8.82 -20.10 0.74
C ASP A 46 -8.60 -20.24 -0.78
N THR A 47 -7.40 -19.88 -1.23
CA THR A 47 -6.81 -20.31 -2.48
C THR A 47 -6.40 -21.77 -2.33
N PRO A 48 -7.15 -22.74 -2.89
CA PRO A 48 -6.73 -24.13 -2.81
C PRO A 48 -5.32 -24.25 -3.40
N LEU A 49 -4.47 -25.08 -2.80
CA LEU A 49 -3.09 -25.30 -3.25
C LEU A 49 -3.02 -25.62 -4.76
N SER A 50 -4.12 -26.10 -5.35
CA SER A 50 -4.32 -26.30 -6.78
C SER A 50 -4.19 -25.01 -7.61
N LYS A 51 -4.65 -23.84 -7.13
CA LYS A 51 -4.45 -22.56 -7.81
C LYS A 51 -3.00 -22.07 -7.74
N LEU A 52 -2.28 -22.38 -6.66
CA LEU A 52 -0.82 -22.21 -6.60
C LEU A 52 -0.12 -23.12 -7.63
N LYS A 53 -0.62 -24.36 -7.79
CA LYS A 53 -0.16 -25.28 -8.83
C LYS A 53 -0.51 -24.84 -10.25
N GLU A 54 -1.43 -23.91 -10.46
CA GLU A 54 -1.67 -23.27 -11.77
C GLU A 54 -0.70 -22.09 -12.01
N THR A 55 -0.26 -21.42 -10.94
CA THR A 55 0.72 -20.31 -11.01
C THR A 55 2.16 -20.82 -11.16
N ILE A 56 2.49 -22.00 -10.62
CA ILE A 56 3.82 -22.62 -10.75
C ILE A 56 4.21 -22.92 -12.22
N PRO A 57 3.36 -23.55 -13.05
CA PRO A 57 3.62 -23.72 -14.49
C PRO A 57 3.85 -22.38 -15.17
N THR A 58 3.03 -21.37 -14.84
CA THR A 58 3.15 -20.03 -15.40
C THR A 58 4.48 -19.35 -15.02
N ALA A 59 4.99 -19.60 -13.81
CA ALA A 59 6.31 -19.12 -13.38
C ALA A 59 7.46 -19.85 -14.10
N ASN A 60 7.32 -21.16 -14.30
CA ASN A 60 8.31 -21.94 -15.05
C ASN A 60 8.35 -21.55 -16.53
N ASP A 61 7.19 -21.29 -17.15
CA ASP A 61 7.10 -20.80 -18.53
C ASP A 61 7.83 -19.46 -18.69
N TRP A 62 7.70 -18.55 -17.71
CA TRP A 62 8.46 -17.29 -17.71
C TRP A 62 9.96 -17.50 -17.52
N LEU A 63 10.36 -18.43 -16.65
CA LEU A 63 11.77 -18.75 -16.44
C LEU A 63 12.40 -19.32 -17.71
N GLU A 64 11.70 -20.21 -18.42
CA GLU A 64 12.17 -20.73 -19.71
C GLU A 64 12.26 -19.64 -20.77
N HIS A 65 11.23 -18.78 -20.89
CA HIS A 65 11.25 -17.62 -21.80
C HIS A 65 12.42 -16.68 -21.49
N SER A 66 12.62 -16.36 -20.22
CA SER A 66 13.72 -15.50 -19.76
C SER A 66 15.08 -16.14 -20.04
N HIS A 67 15.21 -17.45 -19.80
CA HIS A 67 16.44 -18.18 -20.08
C HIS A 67 16.77 -18.20 -21.57
N GLN A 68 15.78 -18.37 -22.44
CA GLN A 68 15.97 -18.31 -23.90
C GLN A 68 16.40 -16.91 -24.35
N LEU A 69 15.82 -15.86 -23.80
CA LEU A 69 16.20 -14.47 -24.11
C LEU A 69 17.59 -14.10 -23.58
N LEU A 70 17.97 -14.59 -22.40
CA LEU A 70 19.32 -14.44 -21.85
C LEU A 70 20.38 -15.21 -22.65
N SER A 71 19.97 -16.19 -23.46
CA SER A 71 20.85 -16.95 -24.35
C SER A 71 21.05 -16.28 -25.71
N LYS A 72 20.36 -15.17 -26.01
CA LYS A 72 20.63 -14.34 -27.20
C LYS A 72 21.81 -13.40 -26.95
N ASP A 73 22.59 -13.11 -27.99
CA ASP A 73 23.69 -12.14 -27.94
C ASP A 73 23.21 -10.68 -27.81
N ALA A 74 22.00 -10.37 -28.28
CA ALA A 74 21.38 -9.05 -28.15
C ALA A 74 19.85 -9.18 -28.05
N LEU A 75 19.23 -8.29 -27.27
CA LEU A 75 17.77 -8.21 -27.10
C LEU A 75 17.16 -7.26 -28.13
N ASP A 76 16.04 -7.66 -28.72
CA ASP A 76 15.25 -6.82 -29.62
C ASP A 76 14.38 -5.84 -28.80
N ALA A 77 13.91 -4.75 -29.42
CA ALA A 77 13.10 -3.72 -28.74
C ALA A 77 11.75 -4.25 -28.19
N GLU A 78 11.27 -5.37 -28.73
CA GLU A 78 10.02 -6.03 -28.34
C GLU A 78 10.24 -7.18 -27.33
N ASP A 79 11.51 -7.52 -27.03
CA ASP A 79 11.83 -8.56 -26.07
C ASP A 79 11.61 -8.04 -24.64
N TRP A 80 10.95 -8.83 -23.81
CA TRP A 80 10.74 -8.53 -22.40
C TRP A 80 11.16 -9.71 -21.53
N ILE A 81 11.92 -9.41 -20.47
CA ILE A 81 12.43 -10.39 -19.49
C ILE A 81 11.72 -10.24 -18.15
N SER A 82 11.15 -9.07 -17.84
CA SER A 82 10.57 -8.84 -16.51
C SER A 82 9.31 -9.69 -16.28
N TRP A 83 9.17 -10.20 -15.05
CA TRP A 83 7.96 -10.90 -14.62
C TRP A 83 6.70 -10.04 -14.81
N ALA A 84 6.80 -8.73 -14.58
CA ALA A 84 5.68 -7.81 -14.78
C ALA A 84 5.23 -7.73 -16.24
N ALA A 85 6.18 -7.65 -17.19
CA ALA A 85 5.87 -7.65 -18.61
C ALA A 85 5.26 -8.98 -19.07
N TYR A 86 5.79 -10.11 -18.61
CA TYR A 86 5.22 -11.44 -18.87
C TYR A 86 3.74 -11.52 -18.47
N ASN A 87 3.44 -11.06 -17.25
CA ASN A 87 2.08 -11.07 -16.75
C ASN A 87 1.19 -10.05 -17.47
N ALA A 88 1.71 -8.87 -17.83
CA ALA A 88 0.94 -7.86 -18.56
C ALA A 88 0.48 -8.37 -19.94
N VAL A 89 1.33 -9.13 -20.64
CA VAL A 89 0.99 -9.78 -21.92
C VAL A 89 -0.01 -10.92 -21.72
N LYS A 90 0.21 -11.79 -20.72
CA LYS A 90 -0.61 -13.00 -20.50
C LYS A 90 -2.00 -12.70 -19.97
N PHE A 91 -2.14 -11.73 -19.08
CA PHE A 91 -3.42 -11.38 -18.45
C PHE A 91 -4.19 -10.28 -19.19
N GLY A 92 -3.55 -9.64 -20.17
CA GLY A 92 -4.11 -8.50 -20.88
C GLY A 92 -4.33 -7.30 -19.96
N GLN A 93 -4.44 -6.10 -20.54
CA GLN A 93 -4.97 -4.96 -19.80
C GLN A 93 -6.45 -5.21 -19.53
N VAL A 94 -6.77 -5.74 -18.34
CA VAL A 94 -8.11 -5.56 -17.79
C VAL A 94 -8.19 -4.08 -17.44
N ALA A 95 -8.74 -3.28 -18.36
CA ALA A 95 -9.12 -1.90 -18.10
C ALA A 95 -10.34 -1.89 -17.16
N ALA A 96 -10.19 -2.48 -15.98
CA ALA A 96 -11.09 -2.19 -14.88
C ALA A 96 -10.83 -0.74 -14.51
N ILE A 97 -11.80 0.13 -14.79
CA ILE A 97 -11.78 1.50 -14.29
C ILE A 97 -11.87 1.39 -12.78
N THR A 98 -10.73 1.35 -12.10
CA THR A 98 -10.68 1.38 -10.63
C THR A 98 -11.04 2.80 -10.22
N PRO A 99 -12.19 3.02 -9.56
CA PRO A 99 -12.52 4.35 -9.08
C PRO A 99 -11.45 4.75 -8.05
N SER A 100 -10.74 5.83 -8.34
CA SER A 100 -9.73 6.38 -7.44
C SER A 100 -10.24 7.70 -6.87
N MET A 101 -10.02 7.89 -5.57
CA MET A 101 -10.39 9.12 -4.87
C MET A 101 -9.17 9.61 -4.09
N LYS A 102 -8.88 10.91 -4.19
CA LYS A 102 -7.86 11.56 -3.37
C LYS A 102 -8.47 11.90 -2.01
N PHE A 103 -7.82 11.47 -0.93
CA PHE A 103 -8.21 11.89 0.41
C PHE A 103 -7.94 13.39 0.59
N PRO A 104 -8.82 14.12 1.29
CA PRO A 104 -8.55 15.51 1.66
C PRO A 104 -7.30 15.64 2.52
N LEU A 105 -6.61 16.77 2.38
CA LEU A 105 -5.47 17.10 3.23
C LEU A 105 -5.99 17.47 4.63
N PHE A 106 -5.56 16.71 5.63
CA PHE A 106 -5.81 17.04 7.03
C PHE A 106 -4.75 18.02 7.55
N ARG A 107 -5.16 18.96 8.39
CA ARG A 107 -4.24 19.97 8.97
C ARG A 107 -3.58 19.47 10.24
N GLU A 108 -4.21 18.52 10.89
CA GLU A 108 -3.79 17.91 12.14
C GLU A 108 -2.64 16.93 11.92
N PRO A 109 -1.75 16.76 12.92
CA PRO A 109 -0.61 15.86 12.80
C PRO A 109 -1.05 14.40 12.63
N ALA A 110 -0.50 13.73 11.61
CA ALA A 110 -0.78 12.33 11.30
C ALA A 110 -0.43 11.36 12.44
N HIS A 111 0.53 11.72 13.30
CA HIS A 111 0.95 10.92 14.45
C HIS A 111 0.00 11.02 15.65
N SER A 112 -1.09 11.80 15.56
CA SER A 112 -2.12 11.81 16.59
C SER A 112 -2.99 10.54 16.50
N PRO A 113 -3.22 9.83 17.61
CA PRO A 113 -4.14 8.68 17.65
C PRO A 113 -5.54 9.00 17.09
N MET A 114 -6.00 10.23 17.32
CA MET A 114 -7.29 10.70 16.82
C MET A 114 -7.31 10.80 15.30
N MET A 115 -6.20 11.25 14.71
CA MET A 115 -6.07 11.36 13.26
C MET A 115 -5.96 10.01 12.58
N ILE A 116 -5.26 9.05 13.20
CA ILE A 116 -5.19 7.69 12.68
C ILE A 116 -6.58 7.04 12.72
N TYR A 117 -7.28 7.13 13.85
CA TYR A 117 -8.65 6.61 13.94
C TYR A 117 -9.61 7.29 12.96
N HIS A 118 -9.52 8.62 12.83
CA HIS A 118 -10.30 9.36 11.85
C HIS A 118 -10.01 8.86 10.43
N GLY A 119 -8.74 8.76 10.05
CA GLY A 119 -8.31 8.21 8.77
C GLY A 119 -8.85 6.79 8.53
N MET A 120 -8.83 5.93 9.54
CA MET A 120 -9.42 4.58 9.43
C MET A 120 -10.93 4.64 9.13
N ASN A 121 -11.70 5.49 9.82
CA ASN A 121 -13.13 5.66 9.54
C ASN A 121 -13.39 6.19 8.13
N VAL A 122 -12.60 7.16 7.67
CA VAL A 122 -12.76 7.69 6.30
C VAL A 122 -12.44 6.61 5.28
N ILE A 123 -11.38 5.79 5.49
CA ILE A 123 -11.08 4.66 4.61
C ILE A 123 -12.23 3.64 4.61
N ILE A 124 -12.78 3.28 5.77
CA ILE A 124 -13.95 2.38 5.85
C ILE A 124 -15.12 2.96 5.03
N ALA A 125 -15.44 4.24 5.20
CA ALA A 125 -16.53 4.89 4.50
C ALA A 125 -16.31 4.93 2.98
N VAL A 126 -15.09 5.27 2.54
CA VAL A 126 -14.70 5.32 1.12
C VAL A 126 -14.70 3.93 0.52
N SER A 127 -14.14 2.92 1.19
CA SER A 127 -14.16 1.53 0.73
C SER A 127 -15.59 1.01 0.61
N ASN A 128 -16.46 1.27 1.58
CA ASN A 128 -17.87 0.89 1.50
C ASN A 128 -18.61 1.61 0.36
N PHE A 129 -18.25 2.84 0.06
CA PHE A 129 -18.86 3.60 -1.04
C PHE A 129 -18.38 3.12 -2.41
N LEU A 130 -17.08 2.88 -2.58
CA LEU A 130 -16.48 2.50 -3.86
C LEU A 130 -16.66 1.00 -4.15
N ASN A 131 -16.43 0.14 -3.15
CA ASN A 131 -16.42 -1.31 -3.26
C ASN A 131 -17.12 -1.96 -2.03
N PRO A 132 -18.46 -1.96 -1.98
CA PRO A 132 -19.21 -2.56 -0.88
C PRO A 132 -18.79 -4.01 -0.61
N GLY A 133 -18.51 -4.34 0.65
CA GLY A 133 -18.13 -5.69 1.08
C GLY A 133 -16.64 -6.01 0.95
N GLN A 134 -15.83 -5.13 0.37
CA GLN A 134 -14.37 -5.28 0.38
C GLN A 134 -13.79 -4.85 1.73
N THR A 135 -12.83 -5.62 2.26
CA THR A 135 -12.10 -5.23 3.47
C THR A 135 -11.19 -4.03 3.18
N PRO A 136 -11.35 -2.90 3.89
CA PRO A 136 -10.47 -1.75 3.75
C PRO A 136 -9.03 -2.07 4.17
N ILE A 137 -8.08 -1.49 3.44
CA ILE A 137 -6.64 -1.65 3.68
C ILE A 137 -6.02 -0.26 3.83
N MET A 138 -5.15 -0.08 4.82
CA MET A 138 -4.33 1.12 5.01
C MET A 138 -2.86 0.72 5.14
N THR A 139 -1.99 1.38 4.38
CA THR A 139 -0.53 1.26 4.50
C THR A 139 0.03 2.46 5.27
N VAL A 140 0.81 2.22 6.33
CA VAL A 140 1.38 3.28 7.17
C VAL A 140 2.81 2.98 7.58
N ASP A 141 3.64 4.01 7.72
CA ASP A 141 5.03 3.85 8.17
C ASP A 141 5.13 3.38 9.62
N GLN A 142 6.31 2.89 10.01
CA GLN A 142 6.57 2.23 11.28
C GLN A 142 6.01 2.90 12.57
N PRO A 143 6.17 4.21 12.82
CA PRO A 143 5.59 4.83 14.03
C PRO A 143 4.06 4.91 13.97
N LEU A 144 3.50 5.15 12.78
CA LEU A 144 2.06 5.23 12.56
C LEU A 144 1.41 3.84 12.59
N PHE A 145 2.11 2.81 12.10
CA PHE A 145 1.70 1.41 12.16
C PHE A 145 1.46 0.97 13.60
N THR A 146 2.40 1.28 14.50
CA THR A 146 2.27 0.95 15.92
C THR A 146 1.02 1.58 16.52
N LEU A 147 0.77 2.86 16.24
CA LEU A 147 -0.42 3.57 16.74
C LEU A 147 -1.72 3.01 16.14
N ALA A 148 -1.74 2.69 14.85
CA ALA A 148 -2.87 2.08 14.18
C ALA A 148 -3.21 0.70 14.78
N LYS A 149 -2.20 -0.15 15.04
CA LYS A 149 -2.40 -1.44 15.72
C LYS A 149 -2.97 -1.27 17.13
N LYS A 150 -2.47 -0.30 17.91
CA LYS A 150 -3.01 0.02 19.24
C LYS A 150 -4.50 0.39 19.16
N ILE A 151 -4.90 1.13 18.13
CA ILE A 151 -6.30 1.47 17.87
C ILE A 151 -7.12 0.23 17.49
N GLN A 152 -6.62 -0.63 16.60
CA GLN A 152 -7.30 -1.88 16.21
C GLN A 152 -7.57 -2.79 17.41
N TRP A 153 -6.59 -2.94 18.31
CA TRP A 153 -6.73 -3.77 19.51
C TRP A 153 -7.65 -3.15 20.55
N LYS A 154 -7.74 -1.81 20.60
CA LYS A 154 -8.69 -1.11 21.48
C LYS A 154 -10.14 -1.24 20.99
N PHE A 155 -10.34 -1.26 19.68
CA PHE A 155 -11.68 -1.29 19.07
C PHE A 155 -11.86 -2.52 18.15
N PRO A 156 -11.79 -3.75 18.69
CA PRO A 156 -11.86 -4.97 17.88
C PRO A 156 -13.20 -5.11 17.15
N ASP A 157 -14.29 -4.62 17.74
CA ASP A 157 -15.63 -4.71 17.16
C ASP A 157 -15.81 -3.83 15.92
N THR A 158 -15.08 -2.72 15.80
CA THR A 158 -15.23 -1.78 14.66
C THR A 158 -14.03 -1.80 13.72
N HIS A 159 -12.81 -1.90 14.28
CA HIS A 159 -11.53 -1.79 13.58
C HIS A 159 -10.64 -3.03 13.70
N GLY A 160 -11.21 -4.15 14.17
CA GLY A 160 -10.50 -5.41 14.33
C GLY A 160 -9.82 -5.89 13.05
N GLU A 161 -8.82 -6.77 13.19
CA GLU A 161 -7.98 -7.24 12.09
C GLU A 161 -8.75 -7.98 10.99
N ASN A 162 -9.93 -8.52 11.31
CA ASN A 162 -10.86 -9.14 10.36
C ASN A 162 -11.74 -8.13 9.62
N LYS A 163 -11.80 -6.87 10.06
CA LYS A 163 -12.64 -5.80 9.49
C LYS A 163 -11.83 -4.72 8.79
N PHE A 164 -10.58 -4.55 9.18
CA PHE A 164 -9.69 -3.54 8.64
C PHE A 164 -8.25 -4.08 8.65
N VAL A 165 -7.54 -3.97 7.53
CA VAL A 165 -6.15 -4.42 7.44
C VAL A 165 -5.22 -3.21 7.51
N VAL A 166 -4.39 -3.15 8.54
CA VAL A 166 -3.27 -2.20 8.62
C VAL A 166 -2.02 -2.94 8.16
N MET A 167 -1.38 -2.43 7.10
CA MET A 167 -0.15 -2.95 6.55
C MET A 167 0.99 -1.97 6.84
N LEU A 168 2.15 -2.52 7.20
CA LEU A 168 3.36 -1.72 7.33
C LEU A 168 3.74 -1.24 5.93
N GLY A 169 3.76 0.08 5.74
CA GLY A 169 4.23 0.70 4.49
C GLY A 169 5.73 0.48 4.35
N ALA A 170 6.16 0.03 3.17
CA ALA A 170 7.57 -0.28 2.90
C ALA A 170 8.45 0.95 2.57
N MET A 171 7.89 2.16 2.43
CA MET A 171 8.53 3.11 1.53
C MET A 171 9.56 4.08 2.14
N HIS A 172 9.56 4.34 3.46
CA HIS A 172 10.51 5.29 4.05
C HIS A 172 11.78 4.66 4.62
N THR A 173 11.70 3.55 5.34
CA THR A 173 12.91 2.86 5.83
C THR A 173 13.72 2.27 4.67
N GLU A 174 13.04 1.69 3.67
CA GLU A 174 13.72 1.16 2.48
C GLU A 174 14.40 2.26 1.68
N LYS A 175 13.73 3.40 1.46
CA LYS A 175 14.35 4.55 0.81
C LYS A 175 15.57 5.07 1.57
N MET A 176 15.49 5.22 2.90
CA MET A 176 16.63 5.64 3.71
C MET A 176 17.78 4.63 3.68
N VAL A 177 17.48 3.33 3.71
CA VAL A 177 18.50 2.27 3.62
C VAL A 177 19.14 2.25 2.23
N LEU A 178 18.36 2.43 1.17
CA LEU A 178 18.86 2.50 -0.20
C LEU A 178 19.68 3.77 -0.46
N GLU A 179 19.28 4.90 0.11
CA GLU A 179 20.08 6.14 0.08
C GLU A 179 21.38 5.96 0.86
N MET A 180 21.35 5.39 2.08
CA MET A 180 22.57 5.06 2.83
C MET A 180 23.48 4.07 2.10
N LEU A 181 22.92 3.06 1.44
CA LEU A 181 23.67 2.13 0.60
C LEU A 181 24.27 2.84 -0.62
N GLY A 182 23.52 3.75 -1.25
CA GLY A 182 24.01 4.60 -2.34
C GLY A 182 25.20 5.45 -1.91
N ASP A 183 25.07 6.18 -0.80
CA ASP A 183 26.12 7.01 -0.22
C ASP A 183 27.35 6.18 0.19
N TRP A 184 27.14 4.96 0.71
CA TRP A 184 28.22 4.05 1.08
C TRP A 184 28.94 3.46 -0.14
N LEU A 185 28.20 3.19 -1.21
CA LEU A 185 28.76 2.71 -2.47
C LEU A 185 29.43 3.83 -3.29
N GLU A 186 29.03 5.08 -3.08
CA GLU A 186 29.65 6.25 -3.68
C GLU A 186 31.06 6.46 -3.11
N GLY A 187 32.08 6.14 -3.93
CA GLY A 187 33.48 6.15 -3.53
C GLY A 187 34.07 4.78 -3.18
N SER A 188 33.27 3.71 -3.16
CA SER A 188 33.74 2.33 -2.94
C SER A 188 34.53 1.74 -4.12
N GLY A 189 34.57 2.45 -5.27
CA GLY A 189 35.15 1.95 -6.52
C GLY A 189 34.28 0.92 -7.26
N LEU A 190 33.16 0.49 -6.68
CA LEU A 190 32.21 -0.45 -7.29
C LEU A 190 31.54 0.14 -8.54
N THR A 191 31.27 1.44 -8.54
CA THR A 191 30.74 2.17 -9.71
C THR A 191 31.71 2.14 -10.90
N THR A 192 33.02 2.24 -10.63
CA THR A 192 34.08 2.13 -11.62
C THR A 192 34.25 0.70 -12.13
N ALA A 193 34.11 -0.30 -11.25
CA ALA A 193 34.20 -1.72 -11.63
C ALA A 193 33.03 -2.17 -12.51
N LEU A 194 31.82 -1.64 -12.28
CA LEU A 194 30.62 -1.94 -13.09
C LEU A 194 30.58 -1.23 -14.44
N THR A 195 31.31 -0.12 -14.61
CA THR A 195 31.38 0.63 -15.88
C THR A 195 32.60 0.28 -16.73
N ALA A 196 33.57 -0.47 -16.19
CA ALA A 196 34.78 -0.89 -16.89
C ALA A 196 34.72 -2.31 -17.48
N GLY A 197 33.54 -2.94 -17.49
CA GLY A 197 33.29 -4.25 -18.11
C GLY A 197 32.70 -4.13 -19.51
#